data_AF-A0A250LF79-F1
#
_entry.id   AF-A0A250LF79-F1
#
_cell.length_a   1.000
_cell.length_b   1.000
_cell.length_c   1.000
_cell.angle_alpha   90.00
_cell.angle_beta   90.00
_cell.angle_gamma   90.00
#
_symmetry.space_group_name_H-M   'P 1'
#
loop_
_entity.id
_entity.type
_entity.pdbx_description
1 polymer ?
#
loop_
_entity_poly.entity_id
_entity_poly.type
_entity_poly.pdbx_seq_one_letter_code
_entity_poly.pdbx_strand_id
1 'polypeptide(L)' 'MGAEDFAAAPRGMQIWADVLRRKPAAWLALDDDWLHWPTWCRDNLVRTDPVLGISEPRALEELKTKLAKMHDCT' A
#
# COMPACT_ATOMS: atom_id res chain seq x y z
N MET A 1 5.53 7.66 -17.84
CA MET A 1 4.20 8.14 -17.43
C MET A 1 4.32 9.64 -17.26
N GLY A 2 3.53 10.43 -18.01
CA GLY A 2 3.47 11.87 -17.79
C GLY A 2 2.70 12.21 -16.50
N ALA A 3 2.71 13.48 -16.09
CA ALA A 3 1.98 13.91 -14.88
C ALA A 3 0.46 13.71 -14.99
N GLU A 4 -0.11 13.94 -16.17
CA GLU A 4 -1.54 13.76 -16.45
C GLU A 4 -1.93 12.27 -16.43
N ASP A 5 -1.14 11.41 -17.07
CA ASP A 5 -1.34 9.96 -17.04
C ASP A 5 -1.25 9.40 -15.60
N PHE A 6 -0.35 9.96 -14.79
CA PHE A 6 -0.18 9.57 -13.39
C PHE A 6 -1.40 9.93 -12.55
N ALA A 7 -1.91 11.15 -12.69
CA ALA A 7 -3.10 11.59 -11.96
C ALA A 7 -4.36 10.80 -12.34
N ALA A 8 -4.46 10.34 -13.59
CA ALA A 8 -5.59 9.54 -14.07
C ALA A 8 -5.51 8.05 -13.70
N ALA A 9 -4.33 7.55 -13.33
CA ALA A 9 -4.16 6.15 -12.94
C ALA A 9 -4.77 5.89 -11.54
N PRO A 10 -5.31 4.67 -11.28
CA PRO A 10 -5.70 4.27 -9.93
C PRO A 10 -4.55 4.42 -8.92
N ARG A 11 -4.86 4.76 -7.66
CA ARG A 11 -3.86 4.97 -6.59
C ARG A 11 -2.87 3.81 -6.47
N GLY A 12 -3.37 2.56 -6.51
CA GLY A 12 -2.52 1.37 -6.48
C GLY A 12 -1.53 1.28 -7.67
N MET A 13 -1.92 1.73 -8.87
CA MET A 13 -1.02 1.77 -10.03
C MET A 13 0.01 2.89 -9.95
N GLN A 14 -0.35 4.04 -9.38
CA GLN A 14 0.59 5.12 -9.10
C GLN A 14 1.71 4.65 -8.15
N ILE A 15 1.33 3.97 -7.07
CA ILE A 15 2.28 3.41 -6.09
C ILE A 15 3.12 2.31 -6.74
N TRP A 16 2.50 1.40 -7.51
CA TRP A 16 3.23 0.34 -8.19
C TRP A 16 4.29 0.88 -9.17
N ALA A 17 3.95 1.93 -9.92
CA ALA A 17 4.92 2.60 -10.80
C ALA A 17 6.11 3.21 -10.01
N ASP A 18 5.84 3.77 -8.82
CA ASP A 18 6.91 4.29 -7.95
C ASP A 18 7.78 3.18 -7.36
N VAL A 19 7.19 2.04 -6.96
CA VAL A 19 7.93 0.85 -6.48
C VAL A 19 8.89 0.32 -7.55
N LEU A 20 8.42 0.17 -8.80
CA LEU A 20 9.26 -0.27 -9.91
C LEU A 20 10.43 0.69 -10.19
N ARG A 21 10.21 1.99 -9.97
CA ARG A 21 11.21 3.02 -10.19
C ARG A 21 12.24 3.10 -9.05
N ARG A 22 11.79 3.10 -7.80
CA ARG A 22 12.66 3.27 -6.61
C ARG A 22 13.30 1.96 -6.13
N LYS A 23 12.73 0.82 -6.49
CA LYS A 23 13.21 -0.53 -6.13
C LYS A 23 13.52 -0.68 -4.63
N PRO A 24 12.57 -0.37 -3.73
CA PRO A 24 12.78 -0.53 -2.30
C PRO A 24 12.97 -2.02 -1.97
N ALA A 25 13.76 -2.32 -0.93
CA ALA A 25 13.94 -3.69 -0.45
C ALA A 25 12.64 -4.31 0.09
N ALA A 26 11.77 -3.48 0.67
CA ALA A 26 10.42 -3.83 1.10
C ALA A 26 9.53 -2.58 1.10
N TRP A 27 8.21 -2.74 0.93
CA TRP A 27 7.26 -1.62 0.94
C TRP A 27 5.87 -2.05 1.43
N LEU A 28 5.11 -1.08 1.94
CA LEU A 28 3.70 -1.19 2.28
C LEU A 28 2.96 0.07 1.84
N ALA A 29 1.66 -0.06 1.56
CA ALA A 29 0.77 1.06 1.29
C ALA A 29 -0.37 1.08 2.31
N LEU A 30 -0.76 2.28 2.74
CA LEU A 30 -1.94 2.53 3.56
C LEU A 30 -2.99 3.17 2.66
N ASP A 31 -4.08 2.48 2.40
CA ASP A 31 -5.13 2.97 1.50
C ASP A 31 -6.50 2.44 1.92
N ASP A 32 -7.51 3.29 1.87
CA ASP A 32 -8.90 2.94 2.17
C ASP A 32 -9.63 2.34 0.95
N ASP A 33 -9.16 2.66 -0.26
CA ASP A 33 -9.66 2.09 -1.50
C ASP A 33 -8.85 0.86 -1.88
N TRP A 34 -9.42 -0.33 -1.64
CA TRP A 34 -8.82 -1.61 -2.01
C TRP A 34 -9.27 -2.12 -3.39
N LEU A 35 -10.37 -1.59 -3.94
CA LEU A 35 -11.04 -2.20 -5.08
C LEU A 35 -10.22 -2.03 -6.37
N HIS A 36 -9.59 -0.86 -6.50
CA HIS A 36 -8.79 -0.51 -7.67
C HIS A 36 -7.30 -0.89 -7.55
N TRP A 37 -6.95 -1.68 -6.53
CA TRP A 37 -5.58 -2.16 -6.38
C TRP A 37 -5.31 -3.36 -7.29
N PRO A 38 -4.17 -3.36 -8.02
CA PRO A 38 -3.71 -4.54 -8.72
C PRO A 38 -3.57 -5.72 -7.77
N THR A 39 -4.00 -6.91 -8.21
CA THR A 39 -4.02 -8.11 -7.36
C THR A 39 -2.64 -8.46 -6.82
N TRP A 40 -1.58 -8.27 -7.61
CA TRP A 40 -0.19 -8.51 -7.22
C TRP A 40 0.37 -7.53 -6.18
N CYS A 41 -0.34 -6.44 -5.90
CA CYS A 41 0.03 -5.46 -4.88
C CYS A 41 -0.73 -5.64 -3.56
N ARG A 42 -1.76 -6.51 -3.51
CA ARG A 42 -2.67 -6.59 -2.36
C ARG A 42 -1.99 -7.07 -1.08
N ASP A 43 -0.97 -7.92 -1.19
CA ASP A 43 -0.21 -8.37 -0.03
C ASP A 43 0.57 -7.21 0.64
N ASN A 44 0.91 -6.17 -0.13
CA ASN A 44 1.56 -4.96 0.36
C ASN A 44 0.58 -3.84 0.77
N LEU A 45 -0.72 -4.01 0.57
CA LEU A 45 -1.75 -3.05 0.97
C LEU A 45 -2.24 -3.33 2.40
N VAL A 46 -2.23 -2.34 3.27
CA VAL A 46 -3.02 -2.33 4.52
C VAL A 46 -4.26 -1.50 4.25
N ARG A 47 -5.44 -2.13 4.37
CA ARG A 47 -6.70 -1.42 4.13
C ARG A 47 -7.05 -0.58 5.35
N THR A 48 -7.00 0.73 5.22
CA THR A 48 -7.39 1.65 6.30
C THR A 48 -8.90 1.83 6.35
N ASP A 49 -9.43 2.15 7.53
CA ASP A 49 -10.81 2.60 7.66
C ASP A 49 -10.96 4.02 7.09
N PRO A 50 -12.03 4.34 6.34
CA PRO A 50 -12.20 5.66 5.71
C PRO A 50 -12.41 6.81 6.71
N VAL A 51 -12.73 6.53 7.97
CA VAL A 51 -12.97 7.55 9.02
C VAL A 51 -11.87 7.49 10.08
N LEU A 52 -11.62 6.30 10.62
CA LEU A 52 -10.67 6.07 11.70
C LEU A 52 -9.23 5.92 11.21
N GLY A 53 -9.02 5.69 9.91
CA GLY A 53 -7.71 5.44 9.33
C GLY A 53 -7.06 4.20 9.95
N ILE A 54 -5.83 4.37 10.45
CA ILE A 54 -5.08 3.32 11.15
C ILE A 54 -5.51 3.14 12.61
N SER A 55 -6.38 3.99 13.15
CA SER A 55 -6.90 3.83 14.51
C SER A 55 -7.96 2.73 14.61
N GLU A 56 -8.49 2.27 13.46
CA GLU A 56 -9.34 1.08 13.44
C GLU A 56 -8.51 -0.14 13.87
N PRO A 57 -8.98 -0.93 14.86
CA PRO A 57 -8.16 -2.00 15.44
C PRO A 57 -7.64 -3.03 14.44
N ARG A 58 -8.42 -3.43 13.43
CA ARG A 58 -7.97 -4.43 12.44
C ARG A 58 -6.89 -3.85 11.52
N ALA A 59 -7.06 -2.62 11.05
CA ALA A 59 -6.06 -1.92 10.24
C ALA A 59 -4.73 -1.76 11.01
N LEU A 60 -4.80 -1.40 12.29
CA LEU A 60 -3.63 -1.28 13.15
C LEU A 60 -2.89 -2.61 13.32
N GLU A 61 -3.62 -3.69 13.61
CA GLU A 61 -3.03 -5.02 13.82
C GLU A 61 -2.46 -5.60 12.52
N GLU A 62 -3.11 -5.37 11.37
CA GLU A 62 -2.56 -5.74 10.06
C GLU A 62 -1.25 -5.00 9.79
N LEU A 63 -1.22 -3.67 10.03
CA LEU A 63 -0.02 -2.86 9.86
C LEU A 63 1.14 -3.36 10.72
N LYS A 64 0.91 -3.60 12.01
CA LYS A 64 1.93 -4.15 12.92
C LYS A 64 2.46 -5.49 12.42
N THR A 65 1.57 -6.39 12.02
CA THR A 65 1.93 -7.73 11.53
C THR A 65 2.81 -7.65 10.29
N LYS A 66 2.46 -6.79 9.33
CA LYS A 66 3.26 -6.64 8.10
C LYS A 66 4.61 -5.96 8.36
N LEU A 67 4.65 -4.95 9.23
CA LEU A 67 5.90 -4.30 9.62
C LEU A 67 6.84 -5.27 10.35
N ALA A 68 6.33 -6.07 11.30
CA ALA A 68 7.13 -7.09 11.98
C ALA A 68 7.80 -8.03 10.98
N LYS A 69 7.05 -8.56 10.00
CA LYS A 69 7.59 -9.41 8.92
C LYS A 69 8.68 -8.73 8.09
N MET A 70 8.65 -7.41 7.92
CA MET A 70 9.70 -6.67 7.21
C MET A 70 10.99 -6.56 8.01
N HIS A 71 10.90 -6.58 9.35
CA HIS A 71 12.04 -6.43 10.25
C HIS A 71 12.58 -7.77 10.78
N ASP A 72 11.77 -8.83 10.80
CA ASP A 72 12.14 -10.15 11.31
C ASP A 72 13.01 -10.99 10.33
N CYS A 73 13.27 -10.50 9.11
CA CYS A 73 14.17 -11.13 8.13
C CYS A 73 15.65 -10.70 8.28
N THR A 74 16.11 -10.41 9.50
CA THR A 74 17.53 -10.10 9.77
C THR A 74 18.35 -11.37 9.95
#